data_AF-A0A946ARU8-F1
#
_entry.id   AF-A0A946ARU8-F1
#
_cell.length_a   1.000
_cell.length_b   1.000
_cell.length_c   1.000
_cell.angle_alpha   90.00
_cell.angle_beta   90.00
_cell.angle_gamma   90.00
#
_symmetry.space_group_name_H-M   'P 1'
#
loop_
_entity.id
_entity.type
_entity.pdbx_description
1 polymer ?
#
loop_
_entity_poly.entity_id
_entity_poly.type
_entity_poly.pdbx_seq_one_letter_code
_entity_poly.pdbx_strand_id
1 'polypeptide(L)'
;MRLDQNQRQSLMASVEQLAMNAGLRILDIRAKGTVVETKPDGSPVSDADLAADAIIRDGLNRLTPSIPIISEETWTEDTDDDPDCYWCVDPLDGTRGFLNGGRDFTVNIALIDNKHPVLGVIMAPAHQMIWFSDGQIAAKRQWDNPHHPDPTPQQIITTRKSPPDQPVVVTTMSRRSQILQDWLDCINPGDYLAVGSSLKFCVLAEGKADLYPRIGTTMEWDTAAGQAILETAGGTMIDNNGQRFFYGKAGRKNAQFSAMGSISAPIPAHWHPPLSDAPAT
;
A
#
# COMPACT_ATOMS: atom_id res chain seq x y z
N MET A 1 -20.39 -8.83 -5.92
CA MET A 1 -21.27 -8.18 -4.92
C MET A 1 -20.60 -6.86 -4.52
N ARG A 2 -21.33 -5.74 -4.50
CA ARG A 2 -20.80 -4.46 -4.00
C ARG A 2 -21.12 -4.34 -2.52
N LEU A 3 -20.15 -3.90 -1.72
CA LEU A 3 -20.34 -3.69 -0.28
C LEU A 3 -20.65 -2.23 -0.02
N ASP A 4 -21.76 -1.95 0.67
CA ASP A 4 -22.06 -0.61 1.15
C ASP A 4 -21.15 -0.19 2.31
N GLN A 5 -21.27 1.06 2.77
CA GLN A 5 -20.45 1.57 3.87
C GLN A 5 -20.59 0.76 5.15
N ASN A 6 -21.82 0.39 5.55
CA ASN A 6 -22.06 -0.31 6.81
C ASN A 6 -21.45 -1.71 6.77
N GLN A 7 -21.53 -2.37 5.61
CA GLN A 7 -20.89 -3.66 5.37
C GLN A 7 -19.36 -3.54 5.45
N ARG A 8 -18.76 -2.52 4.83
CA ARG A 8 -17.31 -2.27 4.93
C ARG A 8 -16.87 -2.01 6.37
N GLN A 9 -17.61 -1.16 7.10
CA GLN A 9 -17.32 -0.86 8.50
C GLN A 9 -17.41 -2.13 9.38
N SER A 10 -18.40 -2.98 9.13
CA SER A 10 -18.59 -4.25 9.86
C SER A 10 -17.47 -5.27 9.58
N LEU A 11 -16.85 -5.23 8.40
CA LEU A 11 -15.73 -6.09 8.04
C LEU A 11 -14.40 -5.63 8.63
N MET A 12 -14.25 -4.33 8.92
CA MET A 12 -12.96 -3.72 9.25
C MET A 12 -12.20 -4.47 10.34
N ALA A 13 -12.84 -4.72 11.49
CA ALA A 13 -12.20 -5.43 12.61
C ALA A 13 -11.71 -6.84 12.22
N SER A 14 -12.44 -7.53 11.34
CA SER A 14 -12.04 -8.86 10.85
C SER A 14 -10.87 -8.77 9.86
N VAL A 15 -10.86 -7.79 8.96
CA VAL A 15 -9.75 -7.57 8.02
C VAL A 15 -8.49 -7.12 8.74
N GLU A 16 -8.60 -6.23 9.73
CA GLU A 16 -7.51 -5.87 10.64
C GLU A 16 -6.94 -7.14 11.32
N GLN A 17 -7.79 -8.02 11.85
CA GLN A 17 -7.35 -9.26 12.48
C GLN A 17 -6.63 -10.20 11.51
N LEU A 18 -7.07 -10.30 10.25
CA LEU A 18 -6.38 -11.08 9.24
C LEU A 18 -4.98 -10.53 8.95
N ALA A 19 -4.86 -9.22 8.77
CA ALA A 19 -3.57 -8.56 8.57
C ALA A 19 -2.65 -8.75 9.78
N MET A 20 -3.19 -8.67 11.00
CA MET A 20 -2.43 -8.93 12.23
C MET A 20 -1.93 -10.37 12.32
N ASN A 21 -2.80 -11.35 12.04
CA ASN A 21 -2.43 -12.77 12.06
C ASN A 21 -1.35 -13.10 11.01
N ALA A 22 -1.47 -12.52 9.81
CA ALA A 22 -0.45 -12.64 8.76
C ALA A 22 0.88 -12.01 9.19
N GLY A 23 0.86 -10.77 9.67
CA GLY A 23 2.06 -10.07 10.15
C GLY A 23 2.77 -10.80 11.30
N LEU A 24 2.00 -11.39 12.21
CA LEU A 24 2.52 -12.25 13.27
C LEU A 24 3.22 -13.49 12.73
N ARG A 25 2.57 -14.16 11.78
CA ARG A 25 3.15 -15.34 11.15
C ARG A 25 4.46 -15.01 10.43
N ILE A 26 4.55 -13.84 9.79
CA ILE A 26 5.78 -13.37 9.16
C ILE A 26 6.91 -13.20 10.20
N LEU A 27 6.63 -12.59 11.36
CA LEU A 27 7.62 -12.45 12.43
C LEU A 27 8.07 -13.80 13.00
N ASP A 28 7.13 -14.72 13.20
CA ASP A 28 7.43 -16.07 13.70
C ASP A 28 8.35 -16.85 12.75
N ILE A 29 8.12 -16.75 11.43
CA ILE A 29 8.96 -17.38 10.41
C ILE A 29 10.33 -16.74 10.40
N ARG A 30 10.39 -15.40 10.39
CA ARG A 30 11.66 -14.67 10.45
C ARG A 30 12.51 -15.07 11.66
N ALA A 31 11.89 -15.25 12.83
CA ALA A 31 12.59 -15.66 14.04
C ALA A 31 13.17 -17.09 13.98
N LYS A 32 12.56 -17.97 13.18
CA LYS A 32 12.99 -19.37 12.99
C LYS A 32 13.98 -19.54 11.84
N GLY A 33 14.10 -18.53 10.98
CA GLY A 33 14.88 -18.57 9.74
C GLY A 33 13.97 -18.72 8.54
N THR A 34 14.15 -17.84 7.56
CA THR A 34 13.33 -17.75 6.35
C THR A 34 13.90 -18.61 5.23
N VAL A 35 13.04 -19.34 4.53
CA VAL A 35 13.39 -20.07 3.30
C VAL A 35 13.03 -19.19 2.11
N VAL A 36 13.99 -19.01 1.19
CA VAL A 36 13.83 -18.15 0.01
C VAL A 36 13.83 -18.99 -1.25
N GLU A 37 12.86 -18.72 -2.11
CA GLU A 37 12.79 -19.20 -3.48
C GLU A 37 12.81 -17.99 -4.43
N THR A 38 13.09 -18.25 -5.71
CA THR A 38 13.11 -17.22 -6.75
C THR A 38 11.97 -17.48 -7.73
N LYS A 39 11.06 -16.52 -7.89
CA LYS A 39 9.96 -16.57 -8.87
C LYS A 39 10.53 -16.55 -10.31
N PRO A 40 9.76 -16.97 -11.34
CA PRO A 40 10.22 -16.98 -12.74
C PRO A 40 10.73 -15.62 -13.26
N ASP A 41 10.23 -14.51 -12.71
CA ASP A 41 10.62 -13.15 -13.05
C ASP A 41 11.89 -12.66 -12.31
N GLY A 42 12.50 -13.52 -11.49
CA GLY A 42 13.70 -13.21 -10.70
C GLY A 42 13.45 -12.47 -9.39
N SER A 43 12.19 -12.21 -9.02
CA SER A 43 11.85 -11.68 -7.70
C SER A 43 11.97 -12.75 -6.60
N PRO A 44 12.38 -12.39 -5.37
CA PRO A 44 12.41 -13.33 -4.26
C PRO A 44 11.02 -13.53 -3.69
N VAL A 45 10.69 -14.78 -3.35
CA VAL A 45 9.54 -15.14 -2.51
C VAL A 45 10.04 -15.94 -1.32
N SER A 46 9.40 -15.83 -0.18
CA SER A 46 9.73 -16.64 0.98
C SER A 46 8.56 -17.44 1.52
N ASP A 47 8.87 -18.40 2.38
CA ASP A 47 7.87 -19.14 3.15
C ASP A 47 7.01 -18.21 4.03
N ALA A 48 7.50 -17.00 4.35
CA ALA A 48 6.71 -15.96 5.01
C ALA A 48 5.62 -15.37 4.11
N ASP A 49 5.92 -15.05 2.84
CA ASP A 49 4.97 -14.53 1.87
C ASP A 49 3.83 -15.53 1.65
N LEU A 50 4.17 -16.81 1.41
CA LEU A 50 3.20 -17.89 1.18
C LEU A 50 2.32 -18.17 2.42
N ALA A 51 2.90 -18.12 3.62
CA ALA A 51 2.15 -18.34 4.85
C ALA A 51 1.18 -17.19 5.17
N ALA A 52 1.60 -15.95 4.90
CA ALA A 52 0.75 -14.77 5.02
C ALA A 52 -0.41 -14.82 4.02
N ASP A 53 -0.11 -15.16 2.76
CA ASP A 53 -1.10 -15.28 1.68
C ASP A 53 -2.20 -16.28 2.05
N ALA A 54 -1.81 -17.47 2.52
CA ALA A 54 -2.76 -18.51 2.91
C ALA A 54 -3.70 -18.04 4.02
N ILE A 55 -3.19 -17.38 5.07
CA ILE A 55 -3.99 -16.84 6.17
C ILE A 55 -5.01 -15.82 5.66
N ILE A 56 -4.56 -14.89 4.82
CA ILE A 56 -5.39 -13.80 4.31
C ILE A 56 -6.47 -14.36 3.38
N ARG A 57 -6.09 -15.20 2.40
CA ARG A 57 -7.04 -15.78 1.44
C ARG A 57 -8.10 -16.64 2.12
N ASP A 58 -7.70 -17.51 3.04
CA ASP A 58 -8.64 -18.34 3.79
C ASP A 58 -9.61 -17.48 4.63
N GLY A 59 -9.09 -16.40 5.22
CA GLY A 59 -9.88 -15.43 5.96
C GLY A 59 -10.90 -14.69 5.10
N LEU A 60 -10.44 -14.08 4.02
CA LEU A 60 -11.29 -13.31 3.10
C LEU A 60 -12.33 -14.19 2.41
N ASN A 61 -11.98 -15.43 2.04
CA ASN A 61 -12.95 -16.40 1.49
C ASN A 61 -14.06 -16.76 2.49
N ARG A 62 -13.78 -16.78 3.80
CA ARG A 62 -14.81 -16.98 4.82
C ARG A 62 -15.67 -15.73 5.03
N LEU A 63 -15.06 -14.54 5.02
CA LEU A 63 -15.76 -13.27 5.26
C LEU A 63 -16.66 -12.88 4.09
N THR A 64 -16.17 -13.04 2.86
CA THR A 64 -16.82 -12.57 1.63
C THR A 64 -16.61 -13.57 0.49
N PRO A 65 -17.21 -14.76 0.54
CA PRO A 65 -16.98 -15.84 -0.44
C PRO A 65 -17.35 -15.49 -1.89
N SER A 66 -18.11 -14.41 -2.12
CA SER A 66 -18.52 -13.95 -3.45
C SER A 66 -17.64 -12.84 -4.03
N ILE A 67 -16.62 -12.38 -3.29
CA ILE A 67 -15.69 -11.34 -3.75
C ILE A 67 -14.36 -12.03 -4.09
N PRO A 68 -13.91 -11.99 -5.36
CA PRO A 68 -12.64 -12.56 -5.78
C PRO A 68 -11.46 -11.96 -5.02
N ILE A 69 -10.37 -12.72 -4.95
CA ILE A 69 -9.13 -12.27 -4.32
C ILE A 69 -8.03 -12.31 -5.38
N ILE A 70 -7.40 -11.15 -5.58
CA ILE A 70 -6.20 -10.98 -6.40
C ILE A 70 -5.06 -10.72 -5.42
N SER A 71 -4.15 -11.67 -5.30
CA SER A 71 -3.00 -11.62 -4.40
C SER A 71 -1.71 -11.77 -5.18
N GLU A 72 -0.65 -11.07 -4.79
CA GLU A 72 0.69 -11.19 -5.41
C GLU A 72 1.12 -12.66 -5.60
N GLU A 73 0.87 -13.50 -4.60
CA GLU A 73 1.38 -14.88 -4.58
C GLU A 73 0.55 -15.88 -5.39
N THR A 74 -0.65 -15.50 -5.83
CA THR A 74 -1.55 -16.41 -6.56
C THR A 74 -2.05 -15.85 -7.89
N TRP A 75 -1.83 -14.57 -8.16
CA TRP A 75 -2.17 -13.96 -9.44
C TRP A 75 -1.30 -14.52 -10.57
N THR A 76 -1.93 -14.79 -11.71
CA THR A 76 -1.27 -15.14 -12.97
C THR A 76 -1.94 -14.42 -14.14
N GLU A 77 -1.21 -14.13 -15.22
CA GLU A 77 -1.78 -13.49 -16.41
C GLU A 77 -2.95 -14.30 -17.01
N ASP A 78 -2.90 -15.63 -16.90
CA ASP A 78 -3.96 -16.53 -17.41
C ASP A 78 -5.27 -16.45 -16.62
N THR A 79 -5.24 -15.90 -15.40
CA THR A 79 -6.38 -15.78 -14.49
C THR A 79 -6.77 -14.34 -14.21
N ASP A 80 -6.24 -13.40 -15.01
CA ASP A 80 -6.43 -11.96 -14.82
C ASP A 80 -7.80 -11.48 -15.30
N ASP A 81 -8.84 -11.93 -14.63
CA ASP A 81 -10.18 -11.36 -14.75
C ASP A 81 -10.21 -9.99 -14.09
N ASP A 82 -10.89 -9.02 -14.70
CA ASP A 82 -11.03 -7.65 -14.20
C ASP A 82 -12.43 -7.42 -13.61
N PRO A 83 -12.75 -8.00 -12.44
CA PRO A 83 -14.05 -7.82 -11.80
C PRO A 83 -14.19 -6.39 -11.29
N ASP A 84 -15.43 -5.87 -11.28
CA ASP A 84 -15.71 -4.55 -10.72
C ASP A 84 -15.38 -4.44 -9.22
N CYS A 85 -15.46 -5.56 -8.48
CA CYS A 85 -15.21 -5.61 -7.04
C CYS A 85 -14.36 -6.83 -6.67
N TYR A 86 -13.22 -6.60 -6.01
CA TYR A 86 -12.26 -7.64 -5.61
C TYR A 86 -11.38 -7.20 -4.44
N TRP A 87 -10.86 -8.19 -3.71
CA TRP A 87 -9.77 -7.97 -2.77
C TRP A 87 -8.44 -7.90 -3.52
N CYS A 88 -7.63 -6.89 -3.24
CA CYS A 88 -6.28 -6.72 -3.77
C CYS A 88 -5.30 -6.84 -2.60
N VAL A 89 -4.41 -7.83 -2.65
CA VAL A 89 -3.61 -8.27 -1.51
C VAL A 89 -2.13 -8.32 -1.87
N ASP A 90 -1.31 -7.69 -1.04
CA ASP A 90 0.13 -7.96 -0.94
C ASP A 90 0.38 -8.61 0.43
N PRO A 91 0.64 -9.92 0.48
CA PRO A 91 0.85 -10.63 1.73
C PRO A 91 2.11 -10.19 2.49
N LEU A 92 3.13 -9.69 1.78
CA LEU A 92 4.40 -9.23 2.34
C LEU A 92 5.06 -8.24 1.39
N ASP A 93 4.65 -6.98 1.47
CA ASP A 93 5.31 -5.91 0.72
C ASP A 93 6.67 -5.63 1.34
N GLY A 94 7.68 -5.49 0.49
CA GLY A 94 9.05 -5.23 0.91
C GLY A 94 9.85 -6.49 1.23
N THR A 95 9.57 -7.63 0.58
CA THR A 95 10.29 -8.91 0.74
C THR A 95 11.81 -8.75 0.73
N ARG A 96 12.37 -7.94 -0.18
CA ARG A 96 13.82 -7.64 -0.18
C ARG A 96 14.30 -6.96 1.10
N GLY A 97 13.53 -6.01 1.63
CA GLY A 97 13.84 -5.34 2.89
C GLY A 97 13.74 -6.31 4.06
N PHE A 98 12.70 -7.13 4.09
CA PHE A 98 12.49 -8.20 5.06
C PHE A 98 13.66 -9.20 5.11
N LEU A 99 14.07 -9.74 3.96
CA LEU A 99 15.17 -10.70 3.83
C LEU A 99 16.53 -10.11 4.25
N ASN A 100 16.72 -8.80 4.06
CA ASN A 100 17.92 -8.09 4.51
C ASN A 100 17.87 -7.69 6.00
N GLY A 101 16.88 -8.16 6.76
CA GLY A 101 16.75 -7.85 8.18
C GLY A 101 16.14 -6.47 8.47
N GLY A 102 15.60 -5.78 7.45
CA GLY A 102 14.91 -4.50 7.60
C GLY A 102 13.60 -4.62 8.38
N ARG A 103 13.03 -3.47 8.75
CA ARG A 103 11.76 -3.37 9.49
C ARG A 103 10.59 -2.86 8.65
N ASP A 104 10.89 -2.29 7.49
CA ASP A 104 9.91 -1.66 6.60
C ASP A 104 9.34 -2.68 5.61
N PHE A 105 8.59 -3.63 6.14
CA PHE A 105 7.78 -4.57 5.39
C PHE A 105 6.37 -4.57 5.97
N THR A 106 5.37 -4.85 5.13
CA THR A 106 3.96 -4.70 5.51
C THR A 106 3.09 -5.81 4.92
N VAL A 107 1.90 -5.97 5.50
CA VAL A 107 0.79 -6.70 4.89
C VAL A 107 -0.20 -5.66 4.36
N ASN A 108 -0.53 -5.72 3.07
CA ASN A 108 -1.48 -4.81 2.43
C ASN A 108 -2.74 -5.57 2.03
N ILE A 109 -3.90 -5.11 2.48
CA ILE A 109 -5.20 -5.66 2.08
C ILE A 109 -6.11 -4.50 1.67
N ALA A 110 -6.63 -4.53 0.45
CA ALA A 110 -7.58 -3.53 -0.03
C ALA A 110 -8.81 -4.17 -0.64
N LEU A 111 -9.95 -3.49 -0.55
CA LEU A 111 -11.13 -3.79 -1.34
C LEU A 111 -11.23 -2.75 -2.46
N ILE A 112 -11.20 -3.21 -3.70
CA ILE A 112 -11.48 -2.40 -4.88
C ILE A 112 -12.97 -2.51 -5.21
N ASP A 113 -13.61 -1.39 -5.54
CA ASP A 113 -14.96 -1.30 -6.10
C ASP A 113 -14.98 -0.24 -7.20
N ASN A 114 -15.41 -0.61 -8.41
CA ASN A 114 -15.40 0.23 -9.61
C ASN A 114 -14.05 0.93 -9.82
N LYS A 115 -12.97 0.14 -9.89
CA LYS A 115 -11.59 0.60 -10.13
C LYS A 115 -10.98 1.47 -9.03
N HIS A 116 -11.63 1.63 -7.88
CA HIS A 116 -11.14 2.47 -6.79
C HIS A 116 -11.12 1.73 -5.46
N PRO A 117 -10.12 1.99 -4.60
CA PRO A 117 -10.03 1.34 -3.31
C PRO A 117 -11.03 2.00 -2.36
N VAL A 118 -11.92 1.20 -1.78
CA VAL A 118 -12.98 1.64 -0.85
C VAL A 118 -12.75 1.16 0.57
N LEU A 119 -11.77 0.27 0.77
CA LEU A 119 -11.27 -0.18 2.06
C LEU A 119 -9.78 -0.46 1.91
N GLY A 120 -8.97 -0.12 2.90
CA GLY A 120 -7.54 -0.45 2.93
C GLY A 120 -7.06 -0.75 4.34
N VAL A 121 -6.15 -1.71 4.47
CA VAL A 121 -5.42 -2.05 5.70
C VAL A 121 -3.95 -2.23 5.34
N ILE A 122 -3.08 -1.54 6.08
CA ILE A 122 -1.63 -1.71 6.06
C ILE A 122 -1.20 -2.09 7.47
N MET A 123 -0.65 -3.29 7.64
CA MET A 123 -0.09 -3.76 8.92
C MET A 123 1.42 -3.85 8.80
N ALA A 124 2.14 -3.15 9.68
CA ALA A 124 3.59 -3.15 9.73
C ALA A 124 4.07 -3.90 10.99
N PRO A 125 4.35 -5.21 10.88
CA PRO A 125 4.50 -6.07 12.06
C PRO A 125 5.74 -5.70 12.89
N ALA A 126 6.87 -5.40 12.26
CA ALA A 126 8.09 -5.01 12.97
C ALA A 126 8.00 -3.60 13.61
N HIS A 127 7.02 -2.79 13.21
CA HIS A 127 6.74 -1.47 13.78
C HIS A 127 5.62 -1.50 14.82
N GLN A 128 4.96 -2.65 15.00
CA GLN A 128 3.84 -2.81 15.90
C GLN A 128 2.67 -1.84 15.60
N MET A 129 2.42 -1.59 14.33
CA MET A 129 1.42 -0.60 13.89
C MET A 129 0.51 -1.16 12.80
N ILE A 130 -0.75 -0.72 12.82
CA ILE A 130 -1.72 -0.95 11.75
C ILE A 130 -2.38 0.39 11.38
N TRP A 131 -2.56 0.62 10.09
CA TRP A 131 -3.31 1.73 9.52
C TRP A 131 -4.44 1.14 8.69
N PHE A 132 -5.61 1.77 8.75
CA PHE A 132 -6.78 1.24 8.07
C PHE A 132 -7.79 2.33 7.72
N SER A 133 -8.62 2.03 6.74
CA SER A 133 -9.73 2.87 6.34
C SER A 133 -10.88 2.08 5.73
N ASP A 134 -12.11 2.48 6.08
CA ASP A 134 -13.37 1.95 5.52
C ASP A 134 -13.98 2.86 4.44
N GLY A 135 -13.24 3.87 3.98
CA GLY A 135 -13.68 4.89 3.03
C GLY A 135 -14.37 6.10 3.66
N GLN A 136 -14.62 6.11 4.98
CA GLN A 136 -15.10 7.29 5.70
C GLN A 136 -14.11 7.78 6.75
N ILE A 137 -13.47 6.85 7.44
CA ILE A 137 -12.46 7.15 8.45
C ILE A 137 -11.13 6.54 8.02
N ALA A 138 -10.05 7.30 8.18
CA ALA A 138 -8.70 6.78 8.21
C ALA A 138 -8.22 6.81 9.67
N ALA A 139 -7.66 5.70 10.13
CA ALA A 139 -7.17 5.58 11.49
C ALA A 139 -5.92 4.69 11.56
N LYS A 140 -5.27 4.75 12.72
CA LYS A 140 -4.19 3.84 13.08
C LYS A 140 -4.38 3.30 14.49
N ARG A 141 -3.74 2.17 14.78
CA ARG A 141 -3.61 1.59 16.11
C ARG A 141 -2.19 1.07 16.31
N GLN A 142 -1.72 1.16 17.55
CA GLN A 142 -0.58 0.39 18.01
C GLN A 142 -1.08 -0.93 18.60
N TRP A 143 -0.27 -1.97 18.54
CA TRP A 143 -0.57 -3.23 19.24
C TRP A 143 0.61 -3.60 20.12
N ASP A 144 0.33 -3.71 21.43
CA ASP A 144 1.37 -3.81 22.45
C ASP A 144 1.85 -5.26 22.67
N ASN A 145 1.13 -6.26 22.17
CA ASN A 145 1.50 -7.66 22.38
C ASN A 145 1.16 -8.58 21.18
N PRO A 146 2.17 -9.24 20.59
CA PRO A 146 1.98 -10.19 19.51
C PRO A 146 1.24 -11.49 19.87
N HIS A 147 1.12 -11.81 21.15
CA HIS A 147 0.49 -13.05 21.61
C HIS A 147 -0.89 -12.82 22.25
N HIS A 148 -1.22 -11.57 22.60
CA HIS A 148 -2.49 -11.19 23.25
C HIS A 148 -2.92 -9.79 22.78
N PRO A 149 -3.51 -9.68 21.59
CA PRO A 149 -3.85 -8.40 20.99
C PRO A 149 -5.18 -7.88 21.57
N ASP A 150 -5.14 -7.15 22.67
CA ASP A 150 -6.18 -6.14 22.88
C ASP A 150 -5.72 -4.90 22.10
N PRO A 151 -6.38 -4.54 20.97
CA PRO A 151 -5.97 -3.39 20.19
C PRO A 151 -6.09 -2.13 21.04
N THR A 152 -5.06 -1.27 20.99
CA THR A 152 -5.16 0.06 21.58
C THR A 152 -6.30 0.84 20.93
N PRO A 153 -6.87 1.85 21.61
CA PRO A 153 -7.91 2.69 21.00
C PRO A 153 -7.46 3.26 19.65
N GLN A 154 -8.37 3.29 18.67
CA GLN A 154 -8.05 3.88 17.38
C GLN A 154 -7.73 5.36 17.50
N GLN A 155 -6.71 5.80 16.76
CA GLN A 155 -6.39 7.20 16.55
C GLN A 155 -6.78 7.59 15.13
N ILE A 156 -7.69 8.54 14.98
CA ILE A 156 -8.03 9.14 13.69
C ILE A 156 -6.80 9.88 13.15
N ILE A 157 -6.51 9.69 11.86
CA ILE A 157 -5.42 10.35 11.17
C ILE A 157 -5.96 11.22 10.04
N THR A 158 -5.22 12.29 9.77
CA THR A 158 -5.50 13.20 8.67
C THR A 158 -4.18 13.65 8.08
N THR A 159 -4.17 13.81 6.77
CA THR A 159 -3.10 14.53 6.08
C THR A 159 -3.01 15.96 6.60
N ARG A 160 -1.84 16.57 6.45
CA ARG A 160 -1.68 18.01 6.63
C ARG A 160 -1.91 18.72 5.29
N LYS A 161 -2.12 20.03 5.37
CA LYS A 161 -2.08 20.90 4.18
C LYS A 161 -0.64 20.98 3.68
N SER A 162 -0.39 20.44 2.49
CA SER A 162 0.92 20.40 1.87
C SER A 162 1.33 21.79 1.36
N PRO A 163 2.56 22.25 1.69
CA PRO A 163 3.10 23.46 1.11
C PRO A 163 3.43 23.19 -0.37
N PRO A 164 3.00 24.07 -1.30
CA PRO A 164 3.32 23.90 -2.71
C PRO A 164 4.80 24.13 -2.99
N ASP A 165 5.44 24.99 -2.18
CA ASP A 165 6.86 25.29 -2.25
C ASP A 165 7.62 24.46 -1.21
N GLN A 166 8.66 23.75 -1.64
CA GLN A 166 9.53 22.94 -0.78
C GLN A 166 8.78 21.88 0.06
N PRO A 167 8.05 20.94 -0.58
CA PRO A 167 7.39 19.86 0.15
C PRO A 167 8.39 18.94 0.86
N VAL A 168 7.94 18.29 1.93
CA VAL A 168 8.64 17.13 2.49
C VAL A 168 8.33 15.91 1.62
N VAL A 169 9.35 15.37 0.97
CA VAL A 169 9.21 14.20 0.10
C VAL A 169 9.50 12.91 0.85
N VAL A 170 8.58 11.95 0.79
CA VAL A 170 8.81 10.59 1.26
C VAL A 170 9.15 9.67 0.08
N THR A 171 10.26 8.95 0.18
CA THR A 171 10.71 8.03 -0.88
C THR A 171 11.62 6.93 -0.32
N THR A 172 11.92 5.92 -1.12
CA THR A 172 12.99 4.98 -0.82
C THR A 172 14.33 5.62 -1.21
N MET A 173 15.27 5.78 -0.28
CA MET A 173 16.53 6.50 -0.54
C MET A 173 17.60 5.66 -1.27
N SER A 174 17.41 4.34 -1.41
CA SER A 174 18.37 3.47 -2.11
C SER A 174 18.23 3.58 -3.63
N ARG A 175 19.33 3.93 -4.32
CA ARG A 175 19.47 3.92 -5.80
C ARG A 175 18.35 4.67 -6.54
N ARG A 176 18.41 6.01 -6.53
CA ARG A 176 17.55 6.86 -7.37
C ARG A 176 17.96 6.69 -8.83
N SER A 177 16.98 6.51 -9.72
CA SER A 177 17.22 6.67 -11.16
C SER A 177 17.49 8.14 -11.47
N GLN A 178 18.18 8.41 -12.59
CA GLN A 178 18.40 9.78 -13.03
C GLN A 178 17.06 10.52 -13.23
N ILE A 179 16.06 9.86 -13.83
CA ILE A 179 14.72 10.44 -14.02
C ILE A 179 14.07 10.85 -12.69
N LEU A 180 14.22 10.04 -11.63
CA LEU A 180 13.70 10.41 -10.31
C LEU A 180 14.48 11.58 -9.73
N GLN A 181 15.79 11.63 -9.91
CA GLN A 181 16.60 12.75 -9.43
C GLN A 181 16.22 14.05 -10.15
N ASP A 182 16.10 14.03 -11.48
CA ASP A 182 15.69 15.19 -12.28
C ASP A 182 14.31 15.70 -11.86
N TRP A 183 13.37 14.78 -11.62
CA TRP A 183 12.03 15.15 -11.14
C TRP A 183 12.07 15.75 -9.73
N LEU A 184 12.87 15.20 -8.83
CA LEU A 184 13.08 15.78 -7.50
C LEU A 184 13.74 17.16 -7.58
N ASP A 185 14.66 17.39 -8.52
CA ASP A 185 15.27 18.71 -8.71
C ASP A 185 14.23 19.74 -9.18
N CYS A 186 13.25 19.34 -10.02
CA CYS A 186 12.11 20.19 -10.37
C CYS A 186 11.15 20.43 -9.19
N ILE A 187 10.94 19.42 -8.32
CA ILE A 187 10.10 19.56 -7.13
C ILE A 187 10.74 20.47 -6.08
N ASN A 188 12.08 20.51 -6.02
CA ASN A 188 12.85 21.23 -5.02
C ASN A 188 12.39 20.95 -3.57
N PRO A 189 12.42 19.69 -3.07
CA PRO A 189 11.95 19.35 -1.74
C PRO A 189 12.67 20.11 -0.64
N GLY A 190 11.93 20.52 0.40
CA GLY A 190 12.50 21.16 1.59
C GLY A 190 13.17 20.16 2.53
N ASP A 191 12.69 18.91 2.54
CA ASP A 191 13.23 17.82 3.33
C ASP A 191 12.85 16.46 2.73
N TYR A 192 13.48 15.39 3.22
CA TYR A 192 13.24 14.01 2.81
C TYR A 192 12.97 13.08 4.00
N LEU A 193 11.98 12.20 3.84
CA LEU A 193 11.78 11.05 4.70
C LEU A 193 12.07 9.75 3.95
N ALA A 194 12.95 8.92 4.53
CA ALA A 194 13.35 7.64 3.97
C ALA A 194 12.53 6.51 4.59
N VAL A 195 11.58 5.95 3.84
CA VAL A 195 10.71 4.85 4.33
C VAL A 195 10.49 3.80 3.23
N GLY A 196 10.68 2.53 3.58
CA GLY A 196 10.44 1.38 2.69
C GLY A 196 8.95 1.04 2.54
N SER A 197 8.61 0.17 1.57
CA SER A 197 7.26 -0.44 1.46
C SER A 197 6.10 0.57 1.40
N SER A 198 4.86 0.12 1.58
CA SER A 198 3.62 0.90 1.58
C SER A 198 3.52 1.90 2.75
N LEU A 199 4.41 1.81 3.75
CA LEU A 199 4.51 2.76 4.88
C LEU A 199 4.63 4.23 4.43
N LYS A 200 5.11 4.48 3.21
CA LYS A 200 5.15 5.84 2.63
C LYS A 200 3.76 6.47 2.57
N PHE A 201 2.73 5.69 2.26
CA PHE A 201 1.33 6.15 2.30
C PHE A 201 0.90 6.49 3.72
N CYS A 202 1.28 5.68 4.71
CA CYS A 202 0.98 5.93 6.13
C CYS A 202 1.62 7.23 6.63
N VAL A 203 2.87 7.51 6.22
CA VAL A 203 3.57 8.76 6.54
C VAL A 203 2.83 9.97 5.98
N LEU A 204 2.34 9.89 4.73
CA LEU A 204 1.50 10.94 4.13
C LEU A 204 0.17 11.08 4.88
N ALA A 205 -0.54 9.98 5.11
CA ALA A 205 -1.85 9.96 5.76
C ALA A 205 -1.82 10.49 7.21
N GLU A 206 -0.67 10.42 7.88
CA GLU A 206 -0.43 11.01 9.20
C GLU A 206 0.05 12.47 9.15
N GLY A 207 0.18 13.07 7.96
CA GLY A 207 0.64 14.45 7.79
C GLY A 207 2.13 14.66 8.11
N LYS A 208 2.96 13.62 8.03
CA LYS A 208 4.41 13.69 8.30
C LYS A 208 5.23 14.06 7.05
N ALA A 209 4.68 13.80 5.86
CA ALA A 209 5.23 14.21 4.57
C ALA A 209 4.13 14.82 3.70
N ASP A 210 4.53 15.36 2.55
CA ASP A 210 3.64 16.06 1.62
C ASP A 210 3.51 15.36 0.28
N LEU A 211 4.59 14.74 -0.20
CA LEU A 211 4.63 14.14 -1.54
C LEU A 211 5.40 12.83 -1.54
N TYR A 212 4.84 11.82 -2.19
CA TYR A 212 5.45 10.56 -2.55
C TYR A 212 5.46 10.43 -4.08
N PRO A 213 6.56 10.81 -4.74
CA PRO A 213 6.75 10.62 -6.18
C PRO A 213 7.24 9.19 -6.45
N ARG A 214 6.61 8.50 -7.41
CA ARG A 214 7.01 7.13 -7.81
C ARG A 214 7.10 6.98 -9.32
N ILE A 215 8.32 6.72 -9.80
CA ILE A 215 8.63 6.41 -11.21
C ILE A 215 8.73 4.89 -11.47
N GLY A 216 9.23 4.13 -10.48
CA GLY A 216 9.47 2.70 -10.66
C GLY A 216 8.17 1.89 -10.72
N THR A 217 8.17 0.82 -11.52
CA THR A 217 7.07 -0.13 -11.62
C THR A 217 6.68 -0.63 -10.22
N THR A 218 5.37 -0.68 -10.01
CA THR A 218 4.70 -1.29 -8.86
C THR A 218 3.53 -2.10 -9.41
N MET A 219 2.95 -2.95 -8.59
CA MET A 219 1.73 -3.67 -8.88
C MET A 219 0.56 -3.06 -8.10
N GLU A 220 -0.66 -3.38 -8.49
CA GLU A 220 -1.87 -2.84 -7.83
C GLU A 220 -1.85 -3.06 -6.32
N TRP A 221 -1.42 -4.24 -5.87
CA TRP A 221 -1.36 -4.64 -4.47
C TRP A 221 -0.34 -3.85 -3.63
N ASP A 222 0.69 -3.26 -4.24
CA ASP A 222 1.65 -2.38 -3.56
C ASP A 222 1.02 -1.04 -3.12
N THR A 223 -0.10 -0.64 -3.76
CA THR A 223 -0.62 0.73 -3.68
C THR A 223 -2.07 0.82 -3.21
N ALA A 224 -2.90 -0.20 -3.49
CA ALA A 224 -4.34 -0.17 -3.25
C ALA A 224 -4.71 0.19 -1.81
N ALA A 225 -4.11 -0.49 -0.84
CA ALA A 225 -4.39 -0.25 0.57
C ALA A 225 -3.93 1.16 1.00
N GLY A 226 -2.76 1.58 0.50
CA GLY A 226 -2.18 2.89 0.78
C GLY A 226 -3.01 4.04 0.22
N GLN A 227 -3.52 3.91 -1.00
CA GLN A 227 -4.41 4.91 -1.61
C GLN A 227 -5.73 5.03 -0.83
N ALA A 228 -6.36 3.92 -0.44
CA ALA A 228 -7.60 3.95 0.35
C ALA A 228 -7.42 4.73 1.66
N ILE A 229 -6.33 4.47 2.37
CA ILE A 229 -6.00 5.14 3.64
C ILE A 229 -5.68 6.61 3.39
N LEU A 230 -4.85 6.93 2.39
CA LEU A 230 -4.44 8.29 2.09
C LEU A 230 -5.60 9.19 1.67
N GLU A 231 -6.44 8.72 0.74
CA GLU A 231 -7.57 9.52 0.24
C GLU A 231 -8.60 9.77 1.34
N THR A 232 -8.88 8.77 2.19
CA THR A 232 -9.79 8.96 3.32
C THR A 232 -9.21 9.89 4.40
N ALA A 233 -7.88 9.93 4.53
CA ALA A 233 -7.17 10.92 5.36
C ALA A 233 -7.12 12.34 4.72
N GLY A 234 -7.75 12.55 3.56
CA GLY A 234 -7.81 13.86 2.88
C GLY A 234 -6.67 14.13 1.89
N GLY A 235 -5.87 13.11 1.56
CA GLY A 235 -4.85 13.17 0.51
C GLY A 235 -5.40 12.84 -0.86
N THR A 236 -4.51 12.70 -1.84
CA THR A 236 -4.87 12.32 -3.22
C THR A 236 -3.73 11.55 -3.87
N MET A 237 -4.06 10.65 -4.80
CA MET A 237 -3.08 9.99 -5.66
C MET A 237 -3.46 10.18 -7.13
N ILE A 238 -2.51 10.65 -7.93
CA ILE A 238 -2.70 10.91 -9.36
C ILE A 238 -1.73 10.13 -10.24
N ASP A 239 -2.18 9.83 -11.46
CA ASP A 239 -1.33 9.34 -12.54
C ASP A 239 -0.60 10.50 -13.26
N ASN A 240 0.16 10.15 -14.30
CA ASN A 240 0.85 11.11 -15.17
C ASN A 240 -0.08 12.07 -15.95
N ASN A 241 -1.36 11.74 -16.09
CA ASN A 241 -2.37 12.60 -16.71
C ASN A 241 -3.06 13.52 -15.69
N GLY A 242 -2.63 13.49 -14.42
CA GLY A 242 -3.29 14.21 -13.33
C GLY A 242 -4.66 13.65 -12.96
N GLN A 243 -5.01 12.47 -13.46
CA GLN A 243 -6.27 11.81 -13.13
C GLN A 243 -6.13 11.01 -11.84
N ARG A 244 -7.24 10.84 -11.12
CA ARG A 244 -7.26 9.99 -9.92
C ARG A 244 -6.77 8.59 -10.29
N PHE A 245 -5.81 8.09 -9.52
CA PHE A 245 -5.24 6.78 -9.74
C PHE A 245 -6.30 5.68 -9.59
N PHE A 246 -6.29 4.71 -10.49
CA PHE A 246 -7.29 3.65 -10.60
C PHE A 246 -6.65 2.25 -10.64
N TYR A 247 -7.48 1.23 -10.51
CA TYR A 247 -7.12 -0.20 -10.45
C TYR A 247 -7.89 -1.00 -11.52
N GLY A 248 -7.55 -2.27 -11.72
CA GLY A 248 -8.06 -3.08 -12.81
C GLY A 248 -7.40 -2.77 -14.15
N LYS A 249 -6.07 -2.61 -14.12
CA LYS A 249 -5.21 -2.42 -15.29
C LYS A 249 -4.76 -3.78 -15.84
N ALA A 250 -4.51 -3.84 -17.14
CA ALA A 250 -3.96 -5.03 -17.77
C ALA A 250 -2.64 -5.45 -17.10
N GLY A 251 -2.54 -6.71 -16.70
CA GLY A 251 -1.36 -7.24 -16.04
C GLY A 251 -1.10 -6.66 -14.65
N ARG A 252 -2.05 -5.92 -14.07
CA ARG A 252 -1.98 -5.30 -12.73
C ARG A 252 -0.76 -4.41 -12.49
N LYS A 253 -0.12 -3.95 -13.56
CA LYS A 253 1.05 -3.06 -13.49
C LYS A 253 0.60 -1.62 -13.31
N ASN A 254 1.20 -0.95 -12.34
CA ASN A 254 1.00 0.47 -12.11
C ASN A 254 1.92 1.31 -12.98
N ALA A 255 1.33 2.36 -13.56
CA ALA A 255 2.06 3.49 -14.11
C ALA A 255 2.68 4.34 -12.99
N GLN A 256 3.49 5.32 -13.39
CA GLN A 256 4.05 6.32 -12.49
C GLN A 256 2.93 7.10 -11.79
N PHE A 257 3.18 7.51 -10.54
CA PHE A 257 2.18 8.23 -9.75
C PHE A 257 2.82 9.24 -8.80
N SER A 258 1.96 10.16 -8.37
CA SER A 258 2.22 11.05 -7.23
C SER A 258 1.12 10.86 -6.21
N ALA A 259 1.49 10.41 -5.02
CA ALA A 259 0.63 10.41 -3.85
C ALA A 259 0.99 11.65 -3.00
N MET A 260 0.00 12.40 -2.52
CA MET A 260 0.23 13.66 -1.82
C MET A 260 -0.77 13.87 -0.68
N GLY A 261 -0.35 14.69 0.28
CA GLY A 261 -1.24 15.20 1.33
C GLY A 261 -2.32 16.13 0.78
N SER A 262 -3.05 16.79 1.67
CA SER A 262 -4.10 17.73 1.27
C SER A 262 -3.48 18.94 0.57
N ILE A 263 -3.92 19.26 -0.65
CA ILE A 263 -3.39 20.39 -1.42
C ILE A 263 -4.50 21.35 -1.85
N SER A 264 -4.19 22.65 -1.88
CA SER A 264 -5.12 23.62 -2.46
C SER A 264 -5.04 23.53 -3.98
N ALA A 265 -6.15 23.22 -4.65
CA ALA A 265 -6.18 23.12 -6.11
C ALA A 265 -5.75 24.44 -6.78
N PRO A 266 -5.05 24.39 -7.94
CA PRO A 266 -4.64 23.18 -8.67
C PRO A 266 -3.37 22.52 -8.09
N ILE A 267 -3.17 21.24 -8.38
CA ILE A 267 -1.91 20.53 -8.08
C ILE A 267 -0.77 21.21 -8.86
N PRO A 268 0.39 21.50 -8.23
CA PRO A 268 1.53 22.07 -8.94
C PRO A 268 1.96 21.19 -10.10
N ALA A 269 2.14 21.77 -11.29
CA ALA A 269 2.47 21.02 -12.49
C ALA A 269 3.72 20.13 -12.33
N HIS A 270 4.72 20.59 -11.57
CA HIS A 270 5.94 19.84 -11.30
C HIS A 270 5.75 18.68 -10.30
N TRP A 271 4.58 18.52 -9.67
CA TRP A 271 4.20 17.34 -8.88
C TRP A 271 3.50 16.28 -9.73
N HIS A 272 3.20 16.55 -11.00
CA HIS A 272 2.72 15.51 -11.90
C HIS A 272 3.88 14.57 -12.25
N PRO A 273 3.64 13.25 -12.26
CA PRO A 273 4.63 12.30 -12.75
C PRO A 273 5.08 12.68 -14.16
N PRO A 274 6.40 12.66 -14.43
CA PRO A 274 6.88 12.95 -15.77
C PRO A 274 6.31 11.93 -16.77
N LEU A 275 6.06 12.37 -17.99
CA LEU A 275 5.75 11.42 -19.06
C LEU A 275 6.98 10.53 -19.28
N SER A 276 6.79 9.22 -19.23
CA SER A 276 7.82 8.25 -19.58
C SER A 276 8.17 8.40 -21.06
N ASP A 277 9.39 8.79 -21.39
CA ASP A 277 9.96 8.63 -22.75
C ASP A 277 10.29 7.16 -23.08
N ALA A 278 10.10 6.22 -22.14
CA ALA A 278 10.34 4.80 -22.40
C ALA A 278 9.06 4.13 -22.95
N PRO A 279 9.13 3.45 -24.11
CA PRO A 279 8.03 2.64 -24.60
C PRO A 279 7.73 1.52 -23.61
N ALA A 280 6.45 1.20 -23.42
CA ALA A 280 6.03 -0.06 -22.84
C ALA A 280 6.56 -1.18 -23.74
N THR A 281 7.65 -1.83 -23.33
CA THR A 281 8.16 -3.06 -23.92
C THR A 281 7.96 -4.20 -22.96
#